data_AF-A0AAW6FK76-F1
#
_entry.id   AF-A0AAW6FK76-F1
#
_cell.length_a   1.000
_cell.length_b   1.000
_cell.length_c   1.000
_cell.angle_alpha   90.00
_cell.angle_beta   90.00
_cell.angle_gamma   90.00
#
_symmetry.space_group_name_H-M   'P 1'
#
loop_
_entity.id
_entity.type
_entity.pdbx_description
1 polymer ?
#
loop_
_entity_poly.entity_id
_entity_poly.type
_entity_poly.pdbx_seq_one_letter_code
_entity_poly.pdbx_strand_id
1 'polypeptide(L)'
;MDYSTDFYALLFLATPRDKHPEKFMWPEYYKHIASPQKYTTDVVSQFPEGVRMPGVYAEFTNRESGEKERYNPDDVITFLHNDHLIGEYLQNNEFRRYRSYEQYSAGMEKYGKYFVTPSLKARIEALGAPLYDTKAGSPAADFTYPDVEGNRVSLSDFKGKVVLVDVWATWCSPCRKEIPPSEKPEEGDARHRCGLFRRFCR
;
A
#
# COMPACT_ATOMS: atom_id res chain seq x y z
N MET A 1 28.65 4.28 8.84
CA MET A 1 28.13 3.59 7.64
C MET A 1 28.08 4.61 6.53
N ASP A 2 28.63 4.30 5.36
CA ASP A 2 28.59 5.21 4.22
C ASP A 2 27.49 4.75 3.25
N TYR A 3 26.25 5.14 3.55
CA TYR A 3 25.07 4.78 2.75
C TYR A 3 25.19 5.26 1.31
N SER A 4 25.86 6.39 1.07
CA SER A 4 25.99 6.96 -0.27
C SER A 4 26.96 6.16 -1.13
N THR A 5 28.14 5.83 -0.61
CA THR A 5 29.11 4.99 -1.34
C THR A 5 28.56 3.59 -1.59
N ASP A 6 27.89 2.99 -0.60
CA ASP A 6 27.18 1.71 -0.79
C ASP A 6 26.16 1.80 -1.92
N PHE A 7 25.31 2.83 -1.91
CA PHE A 7 24.27 3.00 -2.90
C PHE A 7 24.83 3.10 -4.32
N TYR A 8 25.85 3.93 -4.54
CA TYR A 8 26.42 4.09 -5.87
C TYR A 8 27.21 2.84 -6.32
N ALA A 9 27.89 2.15 -5.40
CA ALA A 9 28.52 0.87 -5.70
C ALA A 9 27.49 -0.18 -6.14
N LEU A 10 26.39 -0.32 -5.40
CA LEU A 10 25.33 -1.27 -5.77
C LEU A 10 24.58 -0.87 -7.04
N LEU A 11 24.34 0.43 -7.24
CA LEU A 11 23.71 0.95 -8.45
C LEU A 11 24.59 0.67 -9.68
N PHE A 12 25.92 0.75 -9.55
CA PHE A 12 26.84 0.38 -10.62
C PHE A 12 26.66 -1.07 -11.06
N LEU A 13 26.42 -2.01 -10.14
CA LEU A 13 26.14 -3.42 -10.47
C LEU A 13 24.75 -3.61 -11.08
N ALA A 14 23.75 -2.81 -10.67
CA ALA A 14 22.36 -2.92 -11.14
C ALA A 14 22.08 -2.17 -12.46
N THR A 15 23.00 -1.34 -12.93
CA THR A 15 22.83 -0.55 -14.17
C THR A 15 22.82 -1.49 -15.38
N PRO A 16 21.79 -1.43 -16.27
CA PRO A 16 21.73 -2.25 -17.47
C PRO A 16 22.94 -2.06 -18.39
N ARG A 17 23.61 -3.15 -18.77
CA ARG A 17 24.80 -3.15 -19.62
C ARG A 17 24.88 -4.44 -20.44
N ASP A 18 25.64 -4.38 -21.54
CA ASP A 18 25.90 -5.55 -22.38
C ASP A 18 26.67 -6.65 -21.62
N LYS A 19 27.56 -6.26 -20.70
CA LYS A 19 28.33 -7.17 -19.84
C LYS A 19 28.45 -6.61 -18.43
N HIS A 20 28.09 -7.41 -17.44
CA HIS A 20 28.32 -7.11 -16.04
C HIS A 20 29.68 -7.65 -15.59
N PRO A 21 30.34 -7.00 -14.61
CA PRO A 21 31.57 -7.54 -14.06
C PRO A 21 31.30 -8.83 -13.29
N GLU A 22 32.05 -9.88 -13.60
CA GLU A 22 32.10 -11.12 -12.83
C GLU A 22 32.52 -10.85 -11.37
N LYS A 23 32.03 -11.69 -10.45
CA LYS A 23 32.26 -11.51 -8.99
C LYS A 23 33.74 -11.40 -8.62
N PHE A 24 34.63 -12.11 -9.31
CA PHE A 24 36.07 -12.06 -9.03
C PHE A 24 36.71 -10.71 -9.39
N MET A 25 36.06 -9.92 -10.25
CA MET A 25 36.51 -8.58 -10.65
C MET A 25 36.02 -7.49 -9.69
N TRP A 26 35.15 -7.83 -8.74
CA TRP A 26 34.62 -6.84 -7.80
C TRP A 26 35.70 -6.41 -6.80
N PRO A 27 35.82 -5.10 -6.53
CA PRO A 27 36.64 -4.61 -5.43
C PRO A 27 36.28 -5.27 -4.10
N GLU A 28 37.27 -5.39 -3.23
CA GLU A 28 37.12 -6.02 -1.91
C GLU A 28 35.97 -5.39 -1.09
N TYR A 29 35.74 -4.09 -1.29
CA TYR A 29 34.63 -3.31 -0.74
C TYR A 29 33.27 -4.03 -0.78
N TYR A 30 32.92 -4.70 -1.89
CA TYR A 30 31.60 -5.34 -2.05
C TYR A 30 31.34 -6.46 -1.05
N LYS A 31 32.40 -7.09 -0.50
CA LYS A 31 32.29 -8.14 0.51
C LYS A 31 31.79 -7.63 1.86
N HIS A 32 31.97 -6.33 2.13
CA HIS A 32 31.59 -5.69 3.40
C HIS A 32 30.28 -4.91 3.30
N ILE A 33 29.66 -4.84 2.11
CA ILE A 33 28.41 -4.10 1.95
C ILE A 33 27.28 -4.79 2.73
N ALA A 34 27.12 -6.10 2.61
CA ALA A 34 26.10 -6.86 3.34
C ALA A 34 26.46 -6.97 4.83
N SER A 35 25.65 -6.39 5.71
CA SER A 35 25.91 -6.38 7.16
C SER A 35 24.60 -6.32 7.97
N PRO A 36 24.42 -7.17 9.00
CA PRO A 36 23.20 -7.18 9.83
C PRO A 36 22.91 -5.85 10.52
N GLN A 37 23.92 -4.98 10.70
CA GLN A 37 23.79 -3.72 11.41
C GLN A 37 23.24 -2.58 10.52
N LYS A 38 23.13 -2.78 9.21
CA LYS A 38 22.63 -1.74 8.29
C LYS A 38 21.10 -1.61 8.33
N TYR A 39 20.64 -0.39 8.07
CA TYR A 39 19.20 -0.05 7.96
C TYR A 39 18.35 -0.44 9.17
N THR A 40 18.93 -0.34 10.37
CA THR A 40 18.25 -0.58 11.65
C THR A 40 17.50 0.65 12.16
N THR A 41 17.82 1.84 11.63
CA THR A 41 17.19 3.12 11.99
C THR A 41 16.80 3.89 10.74
N ASP A 42 15.92 4.89 10.92
CA ASP A 42 15.39 5.70 9.84
C ASP A 42 16.30 6.88 9.41
N VAL A 43 17.54 6.92 9.93
CA VAL A 43 18.51 8.00 9.63
C VAL A 43 18.77 8.11 8.12
N VAL A 44 18.71 7.00 7.39
CA VAL A 44 18.92 6.99 5.95
C VAL A 44 17.89 7.82 5.19
N SER A 45 16.68 8.01 5.72
CA SER A 45 15.62 8.80 5.09
C SER A 45 15.96 10.30 5.01
N GLN A 46 16.98 10.77 5.72
CA GLN A 46 17.47 12.16 5.65
C GLN A 46 18.37 12.42 4.44
N PHE A 47 18.81 11.37 3.74
CA PHE A 47 19.66 11.49 2.56
C PHE A 47 18.80 11.65 1.29
N PRO A 48 19.31 12.31 0.23
CA PRO A 48 18.55 12.56 -1.00
C PRO A 48 17.95 11.30 -1.64
N GLU A 49 18.69 10.18 -1.65
CA GLU A 49 18.22 8.89 -2.19
C GLU A 49 17.78 7.93 -1.07
N GLY A 50 17.53 8.45 0.13
CA GLY A 50 17.32 7.69 1.37
C GLY A 50 16.22 6.64 1.31
N VAL A 51 15.21 6.86 0.47
CA VAL A 51 14.10 5.92 0.24
C VAL A 51 14.52 4.75 -0.67
N ARG A 52 15.46 4.97 -1.59
CA ARG A 52 15.93 3.95 -2.56
C ARG A 52 17.09 3.13 -2.05
N MET A 53 17.95 3.73 -1.21
CA MET A 53 19.13 3.05 -0.66
C MET A 53 18.81 1.71 0.04
N PRO A 54 17.80 1.63 0.94
CA PRO A 54 17.45 0.38 1.61
C PRO A 54 17.02 -0.70 0.65
N GLY A 55 16.23 -0.35 -0.38
CA GLY A 55 15.74 -1.31 -1.37
C GLY A 55 16.87 -1.90 -2.22
N VAL A 56 17.77 -1.06 -2.71
CA VAL A 56 18.94 -1.51 -3.49
C VAL A 56 19.84 -2.41 -2.64
N TYR A 57 20.06 -2.03 -1.38
CA TYR A 57 20.79 -2.86 -0.42
C TYR A 57 20.13 -4.22 -0.19
N ALA A 58 18.85 -4.23 0.17
CA ALA A 58 18.14 -5.46 0.52
C ALA A 58 18.06 -6.42 -0.67
N GLU A 59 17.85 -5.91 -1.89
CA GLU A 59 17.90 -6.72 -3.10
C GLU A 59 19.29 -7.31 -3.35
N PHE A 60 20.36 -6.53 -3.17
CA PHE A 60 21.73 -7.02 -3.30
C PHE A 60 22.02 -8.11 -2.27
N THR A 61 21.72 -7.87 -0.99
CA THR A 61 21.97 -8.86 0.07
C THR A 61 21.14 -10.12 -0.13
N ASN A 62 19.90 -10.00 -0.59
CA ASN A 62 19.09 -11.16 -0.94
C ASN A 62 19.72 -11.98 -2.08
N ARG A 63 20.25 -11.34 -3.13
CA ARG A 63 20.96 -12.02 -4.23
C ARG A 63 22.26 -12.69 -3.77
N GLU A 64 22.98 -12.06 -2.85
CA GLU A 64 24.20 -12.65 -2.27
C GLU A 64 23.91 -13.79 -1.29
N SER A 65 22.69 -13.88 -0.73
CA SER A 65 22.30 -14.93 0.21
C SER A 65 22.10 -16.31 -0.43
N GLY A 66 22.06 -16.39 -1.76
CA GLY A 66 21.95 -17.63 -2.52
C GLY A 66 21.04 -17.52 -3.74
N GLU A 67 21.03 -18.55 -4.57
CA GLU A 67 20.12 -18.62 -5.71
C GLU A 67 18.67 -18.79 -5.24
N LYS A 68 17.78 -18.01 -5.85
CA LYS A 68 16.34 -18.05 -5.59
C LYS A 68 15.64 -18.45 -6.87
N GLU A 69 14.73 -19.41 -6.77
CA GLU A 69 13.93 -19.86 -7.92
C GLU A 69 13.00 -18.75 -8.44
N ARG A 70 12.49 -17.91 -7.52
CA ARG A 70 11.60 -16.79 -7.84
C ARG A 70 11.82 -15.62 -6.89
N TYR A 71 11.61 -14.41 -7.39
CA TYR A 71 11.50 -13.22 -6.55
C TYR A 71 10.36 -13.37 -5.52
N ASN A 72 10.69 -13.18 -4.24
CA ASN A 72 9.75 -13.13 -3.14
C ASN A 72 10.06 -11.88 -2.28
N PRO A 73 9.14 -10.91 -2.13
CA PRO A 73 9.36 -9.75 -1.28
C PRO A 73 9.61 -10.12 0.19
N ASP A 74 9.06 -11.25 0.69
CA ASP A 74 9.26 -11.68 2.07
C ASP A 74 10.73 -11.97 2.37
N ASP A 75 11.45 -12.55 1.43
CA ASP A 75 12.88 -12.85 1.57
C ASP A 75 13.68 -11.54 1.65
N VAL A 76 13.31 -10.55 0.84
CA VAL A 76 14.04 -9.27 0.76
C VAL A 76 13.85 -8.44 2.03
N ILE A 77 12.62 -8.37 2.55
CA ILE A 77 12.36 -7.55 3.74
C ILE A 77 13.05 -8.10 5.00
N THR A 78 13.51 -9.35 5.02
CA THR A 78 14.30 -9.88 6.15
C THR A 78 15.62 -9.15 6.37
N PHE A 79 16.14 -8.47 5.35
CA PHE A 79 17.38 -7.69 5.43
C PHE A 79 17.17 -6.24 5.88
N LEU A 80 15.91 -5.83 6.08
CA LEU A 80 15.53 -4.52 6.59
C LEU A 80 14.94 -4.68 7.99
N HIS A 81 15.50 -3.97 8.97
CA HIS A 81 15.14 -4.14 10.39
C HIS A 81 14.36 -2.95 10.96
N ASN A 82 13.78 -2.14 10.09
CA ASN A 82 13.02 -0.97 10.46
C ASN A 82 11.70 -0.94 9.69
N ASP A 83 10.57 -0.90 10.41
CA ASP A 83 9.23 -1.00 9.82
C ASP A 83 8.96 0.08 8.78
N HIS A 84 9.43 1.31 9.00
CA HIS A 84 9.27 2.39 8.03
C HIS A 84 10.04 2.11 6.73
N LEU A 85 11.29 1.66 6.83
CA LEU A 85 12.10 1.31 5.66
C LEU A 85 11.55 0.09 4.91
N ILE A 86 11.02 -0.91 5.62
CA ILE A 86 10.29 -2.04 5.03
C ILE A 86 9.08 -1.51 4.25
N GLY A 87 8.31 -0.60 4.85
CA GLY A 87 7.14 0.00 4.22
C GLY A 87 7.48 0.79 2.95
N GLU A 88 8.54 1.59 2.96
CA GLU A 88 9.03 2.33 1.78
C GLU A 88 9.53 1.38 0.67
N TYR A 89 10.22 0.29 1.03
CA TYR A 89 10.62 -0.74 0.06
C TYR A 89 9.39 -1.39 -0.58
N LEU A 90 8.43 -1.86 0.23
CA LEU A 90 7.22 -2.51 -0.26
C LEU A 90 6.40 -1.57 -1.14
N GLN A 91 6.28 -0.29 -0.78
CA GLN A 91 5.65 0.69 -1.65
C GLN A 91 6.30 0.71 -3.05
N ASN A 92 7.63 0.86 -3.09
CA ASN A 92 8.33 1.16 -4.33
C ASN A 92 8.55 -0.08 -5.21
N ASN A 93 8.75 -1.24 -4.60
CA ASN A 93 9.22 -2.46 -5.28
C ASN A 93 8.13 -3.54 -5.37
N GLU A 94 7.08 -3.46 -4.55
CA GLU A 94 5.99 -4.43 -4.52
C GLU A 94 4.66 -3.80 -4.97
N PHE A 95 4.12 -2.84 -4.23
CA PHE A 95 2.78 -2.28 -4.47
C PHE A 95 2.66 -1.54 -5.81
N ARG A 96 3.72 -0.86 -6.26
CA ARG A 96 3.76 -0.23 -7.59
C ARG A 96 3.65 -1.21 -8.76
N ARG A 97 3.88 -2.51 -8.53
CA ARG A 97 3.82 -3.55 -9.55
C ARG A 97 2.46 -4.20 -9.65
N TYR A 98 1.60 -4.03 -8.64
CA TYR A 98 0.25 -4.59 -8.65
C TYR A 98 -0.58 -4.01 -9.78
N ARG A 99 -1.31 -4.91 -10.45
CA ARG A 99 -2.12 -4.63 -11.63
C ARG A 99 -3.60 -4.90 -11.43
N SER A 100 -3.98 -5.42 -10.26
CA SER A 100 -5.36 -5.64 -9.88
C SER A 100 -5.62 -5.22 -8.43
N TYR A 101 -6.87 -4.89 -8.14
CA TYR A 101 -7.30 -4.58 -6.78
C TYR A 101 -7.12 -5.77 -5.83
N GLU A 102 -7.28 -7.00 -6.31
CA GLU A 102 -7.08 -8.23 -5.51
C GLU A 102 -5.63 -8.36 -5.01
N GLN A 103 -4.65 -8.10 -5.88
CA GLN A 103 -3.24 -8.08 -5.50
C GLN A 103 -2.99 -6.99 -4.45
N TYR A 104 -3.55 -5.79 -4.67
CA TYR A 104 -3.47 -4.69 -3.73
C TYR A 104 -4.07 -5.04 -2.37
N SER A 105 -5.29 -5.59 -2.32
CA SER A 105 -5.98 -5.94 -1.07
C SER A 105 -5.26 -7.03 -0.30
N ALA A 106 -4.77 -8.08 -0.98
CA ALA A 106 -3.98 -9.13 -0.35
C ALA A 106 -2.64 -8.59 0.19
N GLY A 107 -1.99 -7.69 -0.56
CA GLY A 107 -0.79 -6.99 -0.10
C GLY A 107 -1.08 -6.11 1.13
N MET A 108 -2.19 -5.38 1.14
CA MET A 108 -2.60 -4.55 2.29
C MET A 108 -2.86 -5.39 3.54
N GLU A 109 -3.53 -6.52 3.41
CA GLU A 109 -3.78 -7.45 4.51
C GLU A 109 -2.46 -7.98 5.11
N LYS A 110 -1.52 -8.36 4.24
CA LYS A 110 -0.24 -8.95 4.66
C LYS A 110 0.75 -7.93 5.22
N TYR A 111 0.88 -6.78 4.56
CA TYR A 111 1.96 -5.82 4.80
C TYR A 111 1.51 -4.52 5.48
N GLY A 112 0.21 -4.32 5.69
CA GLY A 112 -0.35 -3.08 6.23
C GLY A 112 0.30 -2.59 7.53
N LYS A 113 0.82 -3.52 8.35
CA LYS A 113 1.55 -3.21 9.59
C LYS A 113 2.81 -2.36 9.39
N TYR A 114 3.45 -2.42 8.22
CA TYR A 114 4.67 -1.67 7.92
C TYR A 114 4.40 -0.24 7.42
N PHE A 115 3.15 0.10 7.11
CA PHE A 115 2.78 1.46 6.70
C PHE A 115 2.55 2.33 7.93
N VAL A 116 3.64 2.65 8.63
CA VAL A 116 3.60 3.25 9.97
C VAL A 116 3.33 4.75 9.98
N THR A 117 3.60 5.47 8.88
CA THR A 117 3.39 6.93 8.80
C THR A 117 2.12 7.29 8.02
N PRO A 118 1.41 8.39 8.37
CA PRO A 118 0.25 8.85 7.62
C PRO A 118 0.55 9.11 6.13
N SER A 119 1.73 9.67 5.84
CA SER A 119 2.16 9.94 4.47
C SER A 119 2.36 8.66 3.66
N LEU A 120 2.94 7.61 4.26
CA LEU A 120 3.15 6.33 3.60
C LEU A 120 1.81 5.63 3.35
N LYS A 121 0.91 5.62 4.34
CA LYS A 121 -0.46 5.10 4.16
C LYS A 121 -1.18 5.78 3.00
N ALA A 122 -1.19 7.12 2.97
CA ALA A 122 -1.83 7.88 1.90
C ALA A 122 -1.24 7.56 0.50
N ARG A 123 0.08 7.42 0.41
CA ARG A 123 0.76 7.05 -0.85
C ARG A 123 0.39 5.63 -1.31
N ILE A 124 0.25 4.67 -0.39
CA ILE A 124 -0.17 3.30 -0.71
C ILE A 124 -1.65 3.27 -1.14
N GLU A 125 -2.53 3.96 -0.42
CA GLU A 125 -3.95 4.06 -0.77
C GLU A 125 -4.16 4.66 -2.16
N ALA A 126 -3.35 5.67 -2.53
CA ALA A 126 -3.35 6.25 -3.87
C ALA A 126 -2.95 5.26 -4.98
N LEU A 127 -2.20 4.20 -4.68
CA LEU A 127 -1.88 3.13 -5.64
C LEU A 127 -3.08 2.19 -5.83
N GLY A 128 -3.87 1.95 -4.78
CA GLY A 128 -5.03 1.06 -4.83
C GLY A 128 -6.23 1.66 -5.55
N ALA A 129 -6.45 2.97 -5.40
CA ALA A 129 -7.60 3.68 -5.99
C ALA A 129 -7.82 3.42 -7.49
N PRO A 130 -6.81 3.53 -8.38
CA PRO A 130 -6.98 3.25 -9.81
C PRO A 130 -7.10 1.76 -10.16
N LEU A 131 -6.74 0.85 -9.24
CA LEU A 131 -6.81 -0.59 -9.47
C LEU A 131 -8.21 -1.15 -9.26
N TYR A 132 -9.08 -0.40 -8.58
CA TYR A 132 -10.46 -0.78 -8.34
C TYR A 132 -11.30 -0.61 -9.62
N ASP A 133 -11.82 -1.72 -10.15
CA ASP A 133 -12.60 -1.71 -11.38
C ASP A 133 -14.06 -1.33 -11.11
N THR A 134 -14.41 -0.10 -11.48
CA THR A 134 -15.77 0.43 -11.33
C THR A 134 -16.65 0.24 -12.56
N LYS A 135 -16.23 -0.58 -13.54
CA LYS A 135 -17.03 -0.82 -14.75
C LYS A 135 -18.31 -1.57 -14.42
N ALA A 136 -19.36 -1.28 -15.21
CA ALA A 136 -20.62 -2.00 -15.12
C ALA A 136 -20.40 -3.52 -15.32
N GLY A 137 -20.91 -4.33 -14.39
CA GLY A 137 -20.75 -5.78 -14.38
C GLY A 137 -19.60 -6.29 -13.52
N SER A 138 -18.66 -5.43 -13.09
CA SER A 138 -17.61 -5.80 -12.14
C SER A 138 -18.16 -5.88 -10.70
N PRO A 139 -17.60 -6.74 -9.82
CA PRO A 139 -18.05 -6.84 -8.44
C PRO A 139 -17.90 -5.52 -7.68
N ALA A 140 -18.97 -5.08 -7.01
CA ALA A 140 -18.93 -3.93 -6.12
C ALA A 140 -18.06 -4.20 -4.88
N ALA A 141 -17.41 -3.16 -4.35
CA ALA A 141 -16.53 -3.26 -3.19
C ALA A 141 -17.40 -3.58 -1.99
N ASP A 142 -17.04 -4.65 -1.28
CA ASP A 142 -17.74 -4.93 -0.04
C ASP A 142 -17.30 -3.93 1.04
N PHE A 143 -18.26 -3.47 1.82
CA PHE A 143 -18.05 -2.58 2.93
C PHE A 143 -19.04 -2.95 4.03
N THR A 144 -18.61 -2.77 5.27
CA THR A 144 -19.46 -3.01 6.44
C THR A 144 -19.59 -1.74 7.25
N TYR A 145 -20.81 -1.29 7.47
CA TYR A 145 -21.14 -0.11 8.26
C TYR A 145 -22.20 -0.46 9.32
N PRO A 146 -22.21 0.23 10.49
CA PRO A 146 -23.32 0.10 11.40
C PRO A 146 -24.58 0.73 10.79
N ASP A 147 -25.73 0.10 10.96
CA ASP A 147 -27.02 0.69 10.66
C ASP A 147 -27.46 1.68 11.77
N VAL A 148 -28.70 2.17 11.67
CA VAL A 148 -29.25 3.13 12.64
C VAL A 148 -29.45 2.56 14.05
N GLU A 149 -29.48 1.24 14.19
CA GLU A 149 -29.62 0.49 15.43
C GLU A 149 -28.25 0.02 15.97
N GLY A 150 -27.18 0.20 15.20
CA GLY A 150 -25.82 -0.20 15.53
C GLY A 150 -25.43 -1.60 15.03
N ASN A 151 -26.31 -2.31 14.31
CA ASN A 151 -25.99 -3.61 13.75
C ASN A 151 -25.02 -3.45 12.58
N ARG A 152 -24.01 -4.32 12.49
CA ARG A 152 -23.06 -4.31 11.37
C ARG A 152 -23.74 -4.91 10.14
N VAL A 153 -23.87 -4.11 9.09
CA VAL A 153 -24.46 -4.50 7.80
C VAL A 153 -23.40 -4.39 6.72
N SER A 154 -23.23 -5.45 5.94
CA SER A 154 -22.30 -5.52 4.81
C SER A 154 -23.03 -5.43 3.48
N LEU A 155 -22.38 -4.93 2.43
CA LEU A 155 -22.96 -4.92 1.08
C LEU A 155 -23.21 -6.37 0.59
N SER A 156 -22.32 -7.29 0.96
CA SER A 156 -22.46 -8.73 0.68
C SER A 156 -23.73 -9.37 1.25
N ASP A 157 -24.33 -8.82 2.32
CA ASP A 157 -25.59 -9.30 2.89
C ASP A 157 -26.79 -9.13 1.92
N PHE A 158 -26.64 -8.26 0.92
CA PHE A 158 -27.67 -7.99 -0.09
C PHE A 158 -27.44 -8.72 -1.42
N LYS A 159 -26.49 -9.65 -1.48
CA LYS A 159 -26.19 -10.41 -2.70
C LYS A 159 -27.46 -11.08 -3.27
N GLY A 160 -27.66 -10.94 -4.58
CA GLY A 160 -28.85 -11.45 -5.28
C GLY A 160 -30.02 -10.47 -5.32
N LYS A 161 -29.89 -9.28 -4.74
CA LYS A 161 -30.86 -8.18 -4.85
C LYS A 161 -30.27 -7.04 -5.66
N VAL A 162 -31.14 -6.26 -6.30
CA VAL A 162 -30.75 -4.94 -6.83
C VAL A 162 -30.63 -3.99 -5.65
N VAL A 163 -29.48 -3.33 -5.52
CA VAL A 163 -29.17 -2.43 -4.41
C VAL A 163 -28.75 -1.08 -4.98
N LEU A 164 -29.39 -0.01 -4.50
CA LEU A 164 -28.94 1.36 -4.70
C LEU A 164 -28.13 1.78 -3.46
N VAL A 165 -26.87 2.16 -3.66
CA VAL A 165 -26.02 2.72 -2.62
C VAL A 165 -26.06 4.24 -2.76
N ASP A 166 -26.52 4.92 -1.71
CA ASP A 166 -26.57 6.38 -1.62
C ASP A 166 -25.53 6.83 -0.59
N VAL A 167 -24.45 7.47 -1.06
CA VAL A 167 -23.35 7.94 -0.21
C VAL A 167 -23.48 9.45 0.00
N TRP A 168 -23.89 9.86 1.19
CA TRP A 168 -24.09 11.27 1.53
C TRP A 168 -23.63 11.61 2.95
N ALA A 169 -23.58 12.91 3.25
CA ALA A 169 -23.24 13.42 4.57
C ALA A 169 -24.17 14.56 4.99
N THR A 170 -24.35 14.75 6.31
CA THR A 170 -25.25 15.78 6.89
C THR A 170 -24.89 17.20 6.49
N TRP A 171 -23.60 17.45 6.24
CA TRP A 171 -23.06 18.71 5.76
C TRP A 171 -23.01 18.83 4.22
N CYS A 172 -23.38 17.77 3.49
CA CYS A 172 -23.40 17.79 2.02
C CYS A 172 -24.67 18.50 1.52
N SER A 173 -24.55 19.81 1.23
CA SER A 173 -25.69 20.60 0.77
C SER A 173 -26.35 20.09 -0.53
N PRO A 174 -25.60 19.60 -1.55
CA PRO A 174 -26.22 18.99 -2.73
C PRO A 174 -27.02 17.73 -2.36
N CYS A 175 -26.44 16.84 -1.55
CA CYS A 175 -27.09 15.58 -1.15
C CYS A 175 -28.41 15.82 -0.40
N ARG A 176 -28.47 16.80 0.52
CA ARG A 176 -29.71 17.14 1.24
C ARG A 176 -30.87 17.57 0.34
N LYS A 177 -30.59 18.05 -0.88
CA LYS A 177 -31.62 18.44 -1.84
C LYS A 177 -32.24 17.23 -2.55
N GLU A 178 -31.50 16.12 -2.63
CA GLU A 178 -31.96 14.85 -3.22
C GLU A 178 -32.80 14.02 -2.23
N ILE A 179 -32.73 14.34 -0.92
CA ILE A 179 -33.53 13.70 0.13
C ILE A 179 -34.99 14.23 0.09
N PRO A 180 -36.00 13.34 -0.01
CA PRO A 180 -37.41 13.72 0.06
C PRO A 180 -37.72 14.51 1.33
N PRO A 181 -38.60 15.54 1.28
CA PRO A 181 -38.92 16.36 2.44
C PRO A 181 -39.38 15.55 3.68
N SER A 182 -40.06 14.42 3.47
CA SER A 182 -40.55 13.53 4.53
C SER A 182 -39.47 12.74 5.25
N GLU A 183 -38.25 12.68 4.71
CA GLU A 183 -37.13 11.88 5.21
C GLU A 183 -35.93 12.74 5.62
N LYS A 184 -36.07 14.07 5.63
CA LYS A 184 -35.00 14.97 6.02
C LYS A 184 -34.71 14.82 7.52
N PRO A 185 -33.47 14.50 7.92
CA PRO A 185 -33.12 14.47 9.32
C PRO A 185 -33.24 15.88 9.92
N GLU A 186 -33.76 15.96 11.15
CA GLU A 186 -33.85 17.22 11.89
C GLU A 186 -32.44 17.79 12.16
N GLU A 187 -32.32 19.11 12.10
CA GLU A 187 -31.05 19.86 12.04
C GLU A 187 -30.14 19.67 13.29
N GLY A 188 -30.60 18.95 14.32
CA GLY A 188 -29.88 18.63 15.55
C GLY A 188 -29.17 17.27 15.62
N ASP A 189 -29.49 16.29 14.75
CA ASP A 189 -28.97 14.90 14.83
C ASP A 189 -27.75 14.65 13.90
N ALA A 190 -27.15 15.73 13.41
CA ALA A 190 -26.18 15.71 12.31
C ALA A 190 -24.76 15.27 12.70
N ARG A 191 -24.46 15.02 13.98
CA ARG A 191 -23.06 14.99 14.45
C ARG A 191 -22.28 13.73 14.07
N HIS A 192 -22.89 12.59 13.73
CA HIS A 192 -22.13 11.34 13.50
C HIS A 192 -22.72 10.33 12.50
N ARG A 193 -23.74 10.67 11.69
CA ARG A 193 -24.39 9.70 10.79
C ARG A 193 -24.01 9.93 9.32
N CYS A 194 -23.11 9.12 8.77
CA CYS A 194 -23.09 8.83 7.32
C CYS A 194 -24.20 7.80 7.06
N GLY A 195 -25.24 8.16 6.31
CA GLY A 195 -26.26 7.22 5.86
C GLY A 195 -25.79 6.56 4.57
N LEU A 196 -25.65 5.23 4.55
CA LEU A 196 -25.07 4.49 3.40
C LEU A 196 -26.08 3.60 2.66
N PHE A 197 -27.29 3.43 3.20
CA PHE A 197 -28.31 2.56 2.61
C PHE A 197 -29.66 3.26 2.50
N ARG A 198 -30.07 3.55 1.25
CA ARG A 198 -31.47 3.75 0.90
C ARG A 198 -32.02 2.46 0.31
N ARG A 199 -32.96 1.80 1.00
CA ARG A 199 -33.84 0.83 0.35
C ARG A 199 -34.86 1.59 -0.50
N PHE A 200 -34.54 1.84 -1.77
CA PHE A 200 -35.52 2.20 -2.78
C PHE A 200 -35.48 1.16 -3.90
N CYS A 201 -36.28 0.10 -3.74
CA CYS A 201 -36.84 -0.65 -4.85
C CYS A 201 -38.32 -0.89 -4.52
N ARG A 202 -39.19 -0.20 -5.25
CA ARG A 202 -40.56 -0.68 -5.51
C ARG A 202 -40.49 -1.75 -6.58
#